data_AF-A0A1R0LVC8-F1
#
_entry.id   AF-A0A1R0LVC8-F1
#
_cell.length_a   1.000
_cell.length_b   1.000
_cell.length_c   1.000
_cell.angle_alpha   90.00
_cell.angle_beta   90.00
_cell.angle_gamma   90.00
#
_symmetry.space_group_name_H-M   'P 1'
#
loop_
_entity.id
_entity.type
_entity.pdbx_description
1 polymer ?
#
loop_
_entity_poly.entity_id
_entity_poly.type
_entity_poly.pdbx_seq_one_letter_code
_entity_poly.pdbx_strand_id
1 'polypeptide(L)' 'MTAISFDDLINAQRAAVEANEAAKGVPYSAEAWKPWFDAAADFQAKVMEYAKTEGKDRVSVEMDVKKAVRHAAVEVAAA' A
#
# COMPACT_ATOMS: atom_id res chain seq x y z
N MET A 1 -11.31 -8.41 -16.16
CA MET A 1 -10.41 -8.04 -15.06
C MET A 1 -10.94 -8.71 -13.80
N THR A 2 -10.08 -9.40 -13.06
CA THR A 2 -10.44 -9.92 -11.73
C THR A 2 -10.63 -8.74 -10.79
N ALA A 3 -11.63 -8.81 -9.89
CA ALA A 3 -11.83 -7.76 -8.89
C ALA A 3 -10.61 -7.67 -7.96
N ILE A 4 -10.23 -6.44 -7.60
CA ILE A 4 -9.16 -6.19 -6.63
C ILE A 4 -9.58 -6.73 -5.27
N SER A 5 -8.75 -7.58 -4.67
CA SER A 5 -8.95 -8.09 -3.32
C SER A 5 -8.31 -7.17 -2.27
N PHE A 6 -8.64 -7.35 -1.00
CA PHE A 6 -7.96 -6.62 0.09
C PHE A 6 -6.48 -7.01 0.20
N ASP A 7 -6.13 -8.27 -0.09
CA ASP A 7 -4.74 -8.74 -0.10
C ASP A 7 -3.91 -8.06 -1.21
N ASP A 8 -4.52 -7.75 -2.36
CA ASP A 8 -3.86 -6.96 -3.41
C ASP A 8 -3.49 -5.56 -2.91
N LEU A 9 -4.33 -4.95 -2.06
CA LEU A 9 -4.02 -3.66 -1.44
C LEU A 9 -2.87 -3.77 -0.44
N ILE A 10 -2.85 -4.83 0.38
CA ILE A 10 -1.76 -5.11 1.33
C ILE A 10 -0.43 -5.26 0.58
N ASN A 11 -0.42 -6.03 -0.51
CA ASN A 11 0.77 -6.27 -1.32
C ASN A 11 1.26 -4.98 -1.99
N ALA A 12 0.36 -4.16 -2.54
CA ALA A 12 0.71 -2.86 -3.11
C ALA A 12 1.27 -1.88 -2.05
N GLN A 13 0.68 -1.84 -0.86
CA GLN A 13 1.20 -1.02 0.23
C GLN A 13 2.57 -1.50 0.73
N ARG A 14 2.82 -2.81 0.80
CA ARG A 14 4.15 -3.37 1.13
C ARG A 14 5.19 -2.94 0.10
N ALA A 15 4.90 -3.07 -1.19
CA ALA A 15 5.80 -2.64 -2.26
C ALA A 15 6.09 -1.14 -2.19
N ALA A 16 5.08 -0.31 -1.91
CA ALA A 16 5.28 1.13 -1.73
C ALA A 16 6.15 1.46 -0.51
N VAL A 17 6.00 0.73 0.60
CA VAL A 17 6.86 0.90 1.80
C VAL A 17 8.30 0.49 1.50
N GLU A 18 8.51 -0.67 0.89
CA GLU A 18 9.84 -1.16 0.51
C GLU A 18 10.56 -0.16 -0.42
N ALA A 19 9.88 0.32 -1.46
CA ALA A 19 10.43 1.31 -2.37
C ALA A 19 10.72 2.64 -1.67
N ASN A 20 9.90 3.04 -0.70
CA ASN A 20 10.12 4.25 0.09
C ASN A 20 11.39 4.13 0.96
N GLU A 21 11.57 2.99 1.62
CA GLU A 21 12.75 2.73 2.45
C GLU A 21 14.03 2.67 1.60
N ALA A 22 13.97 2.06 0.41
CA ALA A 22 15.08 2.09 -0.54
C ALA A 22 15.42 3.52 -0.99
N ALA A 23 14.42 4.34 -1.33
CA ALA A 23 14.61 5.72 -1.79
C ALA A 23 15.15 6.65 -0.69
N LYS A 24 14.74 6.46 0.57
CA LYS A 24 15.28 7.20 1.73
C LYS A 24 16.75 6.92 2.00
N GLY A 25 17.28 5.79 1.51
CA GLY A 25 18.68 5.41 1.66
C GLY A 25 19.65 6.19 0.75
N VAL A 26 19.14 7.03 -0.16
CA VAL A 26 19.96 7.76 -1.15
C VAL A 26 19.56 9.24 -1.21
N PRO A 27 20.47 10.13 -1.67
CA PRO A 27 20.10 11.53 -1.96
C PRO A 27 18.94 11.59 -2.96
N TYR A 28 18.12 12.63 -2.84
CA TYR A 28 16.99 12.82 -3.73
C TYR A 28 17.45 13.01 -5.19
N SER A 29 16.88 12.20 -6.09
CA SER A 29 16.80 12.44 -7.52
C SER A 29 15.47 11.91 -8.04
N ALA A 30 15.00 12.43 -9.18
CA ALA A 30 13.76 11.97 -9.79
C ALA A 30 13.82 10.46 -10.12
N GLU A 31 14.96 9.99 -10.61
CA GLU A 31 15.21 8.59 -10.98
C GLU A 31 15.24 7.69 -9.74
N ALA A 32 15.93 8.11 -8.67
CA ALA A 32 16.03 7.35 -7.44
C ALA A 32 14.68 7.20 -6.72
N TRP A 33 13.80 8.20 -6.84
CA TRP A 33 12.50 8.23 -6.16
C TRP A 33 11.34 7.73 -7.02
N LYS A 34 11.55 7.60 -8.35
CA LYS A 34 10.54 7.11 -9.29
C LYS A 34 9.91 5.77 -8.87
N PRO A 35 10.67 4.74 -8.43
CA PRO A 35 10.07 3.48 -7.99
C PRO A 35 9.04 3.64 -6.86
N TRP A 36 9.33 4.52 -5.90
CA TRP A 36 8.40 4.81 -4.82
C TRP A 36 7.16 5.56 -5.32
N PHE A 37 7.33 6.57 -6.18
CA PHE A 37 6.18 7.29 -6.75
C PHE A 37 5.26 6.38 -7.57
N ASP A 38 5.83 5.52 -8.41
CA ASP A 38 5.07 4.58 -9.23
C ASP A 38 4.30 3.57 -8.35
N ALA A 39 4.96 3.00 -7.33
CA ALA A 39 4.32 2.07 -6.39
C ALA A 39 3.25 2.74 -5.52
N ALA A 40 3.50 3.97 -5.07
CA ALA A 40 2.51 4.73 -4.30
C ALA A 40 1.28 5.08 -5.16
N ALA A 41 1.48 5.49 -6.42
CA ALA A 41 0.39 5.78 -7.35
C ALA A 41 -0.45 4.52 -7.62
N ASP A 42 0.20 3.38 -7.84
CA ASP A 42 -0.47 2.10 -8.04
C ASP A 42 -1.31 1.68 -6.81
N PHE A 43 -0.74 1.76 -5.60
CA PHE A 43 -1.49 1.50 -4.36
C PHE A 43 -2.73 2.40 -4.25
N GLN A 44 -2.59 3.70 -4.52
CA GLN A 44 -3.67 4.67 -4.42
C GLN A 44 -4.79 4.43 -5.45
N ALA A 45 -4.42 3.99 -6.66
CA ALA A 45 -5.37 3.59 -7.70
C ALA A 45 -6.17 2.35 -7.28
N LYS A 46 -5.48 1.31 -6.76
CA LYS A 46 -6.13 0.09 -6.30
C LYS A 46 -7.08 0.34 -5.12
N VAL A 47 -6.68 1.18 -4.16
CA VAL A 47 -7.55 1.59 -3.03
C VAL A 47 -8.82 2.28 -3.53
N MET A 48 -8.70 3.17 -4.51
CA MET A 48 -9.85 3.87 -5.10
C MET A 48 -10.83 2.90 -5.75
N GLU A 49 -10.32 1.96 -6.55
CA GLU A 49 -11.14 0.97 -7.24
C GLU A 49 -11.80 -0.03 -6.27
N TYR A 50 -11.06 -0.52 -5.28
CA TYR A 50 -11.59 -1.38 -4.23
C TYR A 50 -12.69 -0.67 -3.43
N ALA A 51 -12.42 0.55 -2.96
CA ALA A 51 -13.39 1.31 -2.18
C ALA A 51 -14.69 1.58 -2.96
N LYS A 52 -14.57 1.94 -4.25
CA LYS A 52 -15.72 2.11 -5.14
C LYS A 52 -16.52 0.81 -5.30
N THR A 53 -15.84 -0.31 -5.52
CA THR A 53 -16.48 -1.62 -5.76
C THR A 53 -17.19 -2.13 -4.50
N GLU A 54 -16.60 -1.90 -3.33
CA GLU A 54 -17.11 -2.33 -2.03
C GLU A 54 -18.12 -1.34 -1.41
N GLY A 55 -18.34 -0.17 -2.02
CA GLY A 55 -19.18 0.88 -1.47
C GLY A 55 -18.64 1.48 -0.16
N LYS A 56 -17.32 1.48 0.03
CA LYS A 56 -16.63 1.94 1.25
C LYS A 56 -15.99 3.32 1.04
N ASP A 57 -15.77 4.03 2.13
CA ASP A 57 -14.97 5.26 2.12
C ASP A 57 -13.49 4.95 1.83
N ARG A 58 -12.90 5.68 0.88
CA ARG A 58 -11.54 5.46 0.40
C ARG A 58 -10.49 5.64 1.49
N VAL A 59 -10.65 6.66 2.33
CA VAL A 59 -9.70 6.98 3.41
C VAL A 59 -9.69 5.88 4.46
N SER A 60 -10.87 5.36 4.80
CA SER A 60 -11.03 4.27 5.75
C SER A 60 -10.34 3.00 5.24
N VAL A 61 -10.57 2.61 3.98
CA VAL A 61 -9.87 1.48 3.34
C VAL A 61 -8.35 1.68 3.37
N GLU A 62 -7.86 2.87 3.00
CA GLU A 62 -6.42 3.17 3.02
C GLU A 62 -5.81 2.99 4.42
N MET A 63 -6.51 3.44 5.46
CA MET A 63 -6.09 3.32 6.85
C MET A 63 -6.07 1.85 7.31
N ASP A 64 -7.09 1.07 6.96
CA ASP A 64 -7.16 -0.36 7.29
C ASP A 64 -6.00 -1.12 6.66
N VAL A 65 -5.68 -0.86 5.40
CA VAL A 65 -4.54 -1.49 4.72
C VAL A 65 -3.21 -1.10 5.38
N LYS A 66 -3.00 0.19 5.67
CA LYS A 66 -1.78 0.66 6.36
C LYS A 66 -1.66 0.04 7.76
N LYS A 67 -2.78 -0.13 8.47
CA LYS A 67 -2.80 -0.81 9.77
C LYS A 67 -2.44 -2.29 9.63
N ALA A 68 -3.02 -2.99 8.66
CA ALA A 68 -2.72 -4.39 8.38
C ALA A 68 -1.23 -4.59 8.07
N VAL A 69 -0.63 -3.74 7.23
CA VAL A 69 0.81 -3.81 6.92
C VAL A 69 1.69 -3.56 8.15
N ARG A 70 1.31 -2.62 9.03
CA ARG A 70 2.09 -2.30 10.25
C ARG A 70 1.96 -3.34 11.36
N HIS A 71 0.84 -4.06 11.43
CA HIS A 71 0.52 -4.92 12.57
C HIS A 71 0.38 -6.42 12.24
N ALA A 72 0.69 -6.84 11.00
CA ALA A 72 0.62 -8.25 10.57
C ALA A 72 1.40 -9.25 11.46
N ALA A 73 2.33 -8.79 12.31
CA ALA A 73 3.11 -9.63 13.22
C ALA A 73 2.58 -9.69 14.67
N VAL A 74 1.73 -8.75 15.10
CA VAL A 74 1.32 -8.64 16.52
C VAL A 74 0.21 -9.63 16.88
N GLU A 75 -0.63 -10.02 15.93
CA GLU A 75 -1.72 -10.99 16.17
C GLU A 75 -1.21 -12.44 16.27
N VAL A 76 -0.14 -12.79 15.56
CA VAL A 76 0.44 -14.15 15.60
C VAL A 76 1.28 -14.40 16.86
N ALA A 77 1.81 -13.35 17.49
CA ALA A 77 2.60 -13.45 18.72
C ALA A 77 1.76 -13.44 20.01
N ALA A 78 0.44 -13.19 19.90
CA ALA A 78 -0.49 -13.07 21.03
C ALA A 78 -1.49 -14.24 21.14
N ALA A 79 -1.36 -15.27 20.30
CA ALA A 79 -2.15 -16.51 20.31
C ALA A 79 -1.26 -17.70 20.71
#